data_AF-A0A1I4JCH2-F1
#
_entry.id   AF-A0A1I4JCH2-F1
#
_cell.length_a   1.000
_cell.length_b   1.000
_cell.length_c   1.000
_cell.angle_alpha   90.00
_cell.angle_beta   90.00
_cell.angle_gamma   90.00
#
_symmetry.space_group_name_H-M   'P 1'
#
loop_
_entity.id
_entity.type
_entity.pdbx_description
1 polymer ?
#
loop_
_entity_poly.entity_id
_entity_poly.type
_entity_poly.pdbx_seq_one_letter_code
_entity_poly.pdbx_strand_id
1 'polypeptide(L)'
;MNKKTIGAALCFFLLLGSAAAFFHEESFTSSDSKAEPARYTLILQQEMPDGEMVTEKKIETVWSVEDFWMKYRDWNVVDQNQEEIILRRPGHRK
;
A
#
# COMPACT_ATOMS: atom_id res chain seq x y z
N MET A 1 -27.04 28.65 22.27
CA MET A 1 -26.37 29.96 22.25
C MET A 1 -25.36 30.00 23.38
N ASN A 2 -24.11 29.63 23.11
CA ASN A 2 -23.06 29.53 24.12
C ASN A 2 -21.74 29.93 23.45
N LYS A 3 -21.50 31.24 23.41
CA LYS A 3 -20.30 31.87 22.86
C LYS A 3 -19.30 31.99 23.99
N LYS A 4 -18.15 31.33 23.89
CA LYS A 4 -16.94 31.63 24.67
C LYS A 4 -15.71 31.41 23.77
N THR A 5 -15.42 32.46 23.02
CA THR A 5 -14.14 32.71 22.35
C THR A 5 -13.06 32.93 23.40
N ILE A 6 -11.98 32.14 23.38
CA ILE A 6 -10.77 32.39 24.17
C ILE A 6 -9.57 32.23 23.24
N GLY A 7 -8.95 33.36 22.90
CA GLY A 7 -7.50 33.52 22.77
C GLY A 7 -6.79 32.82 21.62
N ALA A 8 -6.73 33.49 20.47
CA ALA A 8 -5.58 33.38 19.57
C ALA A 8 -4.44 34.23 20.15
N ALA A 9 -3.30 33.61 20.48
CA ALA A 9 -1.94 34.16 20.36
C ALA A 9 -0.97 33.35 21.24
N LEU A 10 0.25 33.18 20.73
CA LEU A 10 1.48 32.92 21.48
C LEU A 10 1.93 31.44 21.66
N CYS A 11 2.22 30.76 20.55
CA CYS A 11 3.30 29.76 20.49
C CYS A 11 4.10 29.91 19.18
N PHE A 12 4.54 31.15 18.90
CA PHE A 12 5.50 31.48 17.85
C PHE A 12 6.72 32.17 18.51
N PHE A 13 7.32 31.46 19.47
CA PHE A 13 8.55 31.76 20.22
C PHE A 13 8.91 30.37 20.80
N LEU A 14 9.97 29.64 20.48
CA LEU A 14 11.31 30.01 20.07
C LEU A 14 11.94 28.85 19.30
N LEU A 15 12.37 29.16 18.09
CA LEU A 15 13.60 28.61 17.51
C LEU A 15 14.73 28.76 18.54
N LEU A 16 15.33 27.65 18.97
CA LEU A 16 16.76 27.42 19.24
C LEU A 16 16.95 26.34 20.32
N GLY A 17 17.42 25.17 19.88
CA GLY A 17 18.36 24.35 20.66
C GLY A 17 17.79 23.43 21.74
N SER A 18 17.45 22.20 21.37
CA SER A 18 17.98 21.05 22.09
C SER A 18 18.30 19.96 21.08
N ALA A 19 19.59 19.65 20.99
CA ALA A 19 20.08 18.52 20.26
C ALA A 19 19.55 17.21 20.87
N ALA A 20 19.41 16.24 19.97
CA ALA A 20 19.43 14.81 20.23
C ALA A 20 18.23 14.17 20.96
N ALA A 21 17.80 13.07 20.34
CA ALA A 21 17.12 11.92 20.94
C ALA A 21 15.61 12.06 21.20
N PHE A 22 14.81 12.05 20.13
CA PHE A 22 13.60 11.21 20.09
C PHE A 22 13.36 10.72 18.64
N PHE A 23 14.40 10.18 18.02
CA PHE A 23 14.17 9.10 17.06
C PHE A 23 14.11 7.83 17.90
N HIS A 24 12.90 7.31 18.11
CA HIS A 24 12.72 5.96 18.61
C HIS A 24 13.03 5.02 17.45
N GLU A 25 14.31 4.66 17.35
CA GLU A 25 14.79 3.66 16.41
C GLU A 25 14.32 2.30 16.90
N GLU A 26 13.12 1.89 16.45
CA GLU A 26 12.69 0.50 16.49
C GLU A 26 13.70 -0.29 15.65
N SER A 27 14.73 -0.82 16.31
CA SER A 27 15.70 -1.71 15.71
C SER A 27 14.96 -2.99 15.30
N PHE A 28 14.63 -3.10 14.01
CA PHE A 28 14.14 -4.34 13.44
C PHE A 28 15.30 -5.34 13.46
N THR A 29 15.39 -6.15 14.52
CA THR A 29 16.36 -7.23 14.60
C THR A 29 16.00 -8.24 13.51
N SER A 30 16.77 -8.22 12.43
CA SER A 30 16.65 -9.18 11.32
C SER A 30 17.07 -10.56 11.81
N SER A 31 16.14 -11.26 12.45
CA SER A 31 16.21 -12.71 12.58
C SER A 31 16.07 -13.26 11.18
N ASP A 32 17.17 -13.74 10.61
CA ASP A 32 17.25 -14.40 9.31
C ASP A 32 16.57 -15.78 9.37
N SER A 33 15.28 -15.78 9.67
CA SER A 33 14.41 -16.93 9.42
C SER A 33 14.01 -16.82 7.95
N LYS A 34 14.48 -17.76 7.14
CA LYS A 34 14.09 -17.90 5.74
C LYS A 34 12.56 -17.85 5.62
N ALA A 35 12.03 -16.70 5.20
CA ALA A 35 10.59 -16.48 5.15
C ALA A 35 9.96 -17.45 4.14
N GLU A 36 8.89 -18.13 4.55
CA GLU A 36 8.11 -18.93 3.62
C GLU A 36 7.41 -18.00 2.61
N PRO A 37 7.34 -18.36 1.33
CA PRO A 37 6.68 -17.52 0.34
C PRO A 37 5.18 -17.48 0.60
N ALA A 38 4.58 -16.30 0.43
CA ALA A 38 3.13 -16.16 0.52
C ALA A 38 2.47 -16.76 -0.73
N ARG A 39 1.25 -17.29 -0.59
CA ARG A 39 0.47 -17.84 -1.70
C ARG A 39 -0.89 -17.17 -1.75
N TYR A 40 -1.21 -16.58 -2.89
CA TYR A 40 -2.49 -15.91 -3.10
C TYR A 40 -3.23 -16.52 -4.28
N THR A 41 -4.55 -16.50 -4.18
CA THR A 41 -5.43 -16.59 -5.34
C THR A 41 -5.40 -15.24 -6.04
N LEU A 42 -4.87 -15.18 -7.26
CA LEU A 42 -4.81 -13.97 -8.05
C LEU A 42 -5.90 -13.99 -9.11
N ILE A 43 -6.80 -13.00 -9.06
CA ILE A 43 -7.82 -12.76 -10.07
C ILE A 43 -7.41 -11.55 -10.90
N LEU A 44 -7.18 -11.76 -12.19
CA LEU A 44 -6.83 -10.72 -13.16
C LEU A 44 -8.04 -10.41 -14.03
N GLN A 45 -8.45 -9.15 -14.04
CA GLN A 45 -9.56 -8.65 -14.85
C GLN A 45 -9.04 -7.67 -15.90
N GLN A 46 -9.34 -7.92 -17.17
CA GLN A 46 -8.97 -7.04 -18.27
C GLN A 46 -10.20 -6.68 -19.10
N GLU A 47 -10.45 -5.38 -19.24
CA GLU A 47 -11.47 -4.86 -20.15
C GLU A 47 -10.90 -4.85 -21.58
N MET A 48 -11.61 -5.51 -22.48
CA MET A 48 -11.31 -5.55 -23.91
C MET A 48 -11.87 -4.28 -24.60
N PRO A 49 -11.38 -3.94 -25.81
CA PRO A 49 -11.84 -2.74 -26.52
C PRO A 49 -13.35 -2.70 -26.86
N ASP A 50 -13.99 -3.86 -26.90
CA ASP A 50 -15.44 -4.03 -27.11
C ASP A 50 -16.27 -3.96 -25.82
N GLY A 51 -15.61 -3.80 -24.67
CA GLY A 51 -16.23 -3.76 -23.35
C GLY A 51 -16.39 -5.13 -22.69
N GLU A 52 -15.92 -6.23 -23.31
CA GLU A 52 -15.93 -7.54 -22.67
C GLU A 52 -14.87 -7.61 -21.55
N MET A 53 -15.22 -8.22 -20.42
CA MET A 53 -14.30 -8.43 -19.29
C MET A 53 -13.72 -9.84 -19.32
N VAL A 54 -12.43 -9.94 -19.66
CA VAL A 54 -11.67 -11.20 -19.56
C VAL A 54 -11.18 -11.37 -18.12
N THR A 55 -11.50 -12.51 -17.52
CA THR A 55 -11.09 -12.86 -16.15
C THR A 55 -10.20 -14.11 -16.14
N GLU A 56 -9.02 -14.01 -15.52
CA GLU A 56 -8.11 -15.12 -15.29
C GLU A 56 -7.93 -15.33 -13.78
N LYS A 57 -8.04 -16.58 -13.31
CA LYS A 57 -7.82 -16.97 -11.91
C LYS A 57 -6.64 -17.94 -11.82
N LYS A 58 -5.65 -17.63 -10.97
CA LYS A 58 -4.48 -18.50 -10.76
C LYS A 58 -3.95 -18.43 -9.34
N ILE A 59 -3.12 -19.40 -8.95
CA ILE A 59 -2.38 -19.36 -7.69
C ILE A 59 -1.01 -18.73 -7.95
N GLU A 60 -0.73 -17.61 -7.28
CA GLU A 60 0.56 -16.92 -7.37
C GLU A 60 1.35 -17.14 -6.07
N THR A 61 2.61 -17.58 -6.21
CA THR A 61 3.55 -17.69 -5.09
C THR A 61 4.44 -16.44 -5.07
N VAL A 62 4.37 -15.67 -3.99
CA VAL A 62 5.06 -14.40 -3.80
C VAL A 62 6.26 -14.60 -2.88
N TRP A 63 7.46 -14.56 -3.48
CA TRP A 63 8.74 -14.62 -2.77
C TRP A 63 9.21 -13.25 -2.29
N SER A 64 8.88 -12.22 -3.07
CA SER A 64 9.20 -10.82 -2.81
C SER A 64 7.97 -10.00 -3.15
N VAL A 65 7.50 -9.23 -2.18
CA VAL A 65 6.37 -8.32 -2.37
C VAL A 65 6.70 -7.25 -3.41
N GLU A 66 7.94 -6.77 -3.44
CA GLU A 66 8.43 -5.81 -4.43
C GLU A 66 8.33 -6.38 -5.86
N ASP A 67 8.85 -7.59 -6.08
CA ASP A 67 8.83 -8.22 -7.41
C ASP A 67 7.40 -8.50 -7.89
N PHE A 68 6.52 -8.88 -6.96
CA PHE A 68 5.10 -9.06 -7.25
C PHE A 68 4.46 -7.76 -7.72
N TRP A 69 4.66 -6.65 -7.00
CA TRP A 69 4.08 -5.37 -7.40
C TRP A 69 4.73 -4.78 -8.65
N MET A 70 6.03 -5.01 -8.88
CA MET A 70 6.68 -4.63 -10.13
C MET A 70 6.09 -5.36 -11.34
N LYS A 71 5.80 -6.66 -11.21
CA LYS A 71 5.17 -7.47 -12.27
C LYS A 71 3.77 -6.96 -12.64
N TYR A 72 3.04 -6.42 -11.67
CA TYR A 72 1.67 -5.94 -11.83
C TYR A 72 1.53 -4.42 -11.73
N ARG A 73 2.62 -3.66 -11.92
CA ARG A 73 2.66 -2.19 -11.75
C ARG A 73 1.65 -1.40 -12.59
N ASP A 74 1.25 -1.94 -13.74
CA ASP A 74 0.28 -1.31 -14.65
C ASP A 74 -1.16 -1.77 -14.39
N TRP A 75 -1.38 -2.53 -13.32
CA TRP A 75 -2.69 -3.00 -12.89
C TRP A 75 -3.14 -2.25 -11.64
N ASN A 76 -4.45 -2.01 -11.55
CA ASN A 76 -5.07 -1.43 -10.38
C ASN A 76 -5.51 -2.52 -9.42
N VAL A 77 -5.24 -2.35 -8.12
CA VAL A 77 -5.81 -3.22 -7.07
C VAL A 77 -7.29 -2.87 -6.91
N VAL A 78 -8.17 -3.85 -7.11
CA VAL A 78 -9.61 -3.72 -6.90
C VAL A 78 -9.98 -4.13 -5.48
N ASP A 79 -9.45 -5.25 -5.03
CA ASP A 79 -9.63 -5.79 -3.69
C ASP A 79 -8.43 -6.67 -3.31
N GLN A 80 -8.16 -6.78 -2.02
CA GLN A 80 -7.11 -7.62 -1.47
C GLN A 80 -7.46 -8.05 -0.05
N ASN A 81 -7.30 -9.34 0.23
CA ASN A 81 -7.35 -9.91 1.57
C ASN A 81 -6.17 -10.90 1.77
N GLN A 82 -6.23 -11.71 2.84
CA GLN A 82 -5.15 -12.64 3.20
C GLN A 82 -5.00 -13.82 2.23
N GLU A 83 -6.05 -14.14 1.45
CA GLU A 83 -6.10 -15.30 0.57
C GLU A 83 -6.15 -14.91 -0.92
N GLU A 84 -6.74 -13.76 -1.24
CA GLU A 84 -7.06 -13.35 -2.61
C GLU A 84 -6.64 -11.91 -2.91
N ILE A 85 -6.16 -11.70 -4.13
CA ILE A 85 -5.85 -10.39 -4.70
C ILE A 85 -6.60 -10.27 -6.03
N ILE A 86 -7.38 -9.21 -6.18
CA ILE A 86 -8.12 -8.89 -7.41
C ILE A 86 -7.46 -7.67 -8.06
N LEU A 87 -6.91 -7.87 -9.25
CA LEU A 87 -6.30 -6.82 -10.05
C LEU A 87 -7.10 -6.56 -11.31
N ARG A 88 -7.19 -5.29 -11.70
CA ARG A 88 -7.81 -4.87 -12.95
C ARG A 88 -6.85 -4.05 -13.80
N ARG A 89 -6.64 -4.46 -15.04
CA ARG A 89 -5.91 -3.66 -16.01
C ARG A 89 -6.87 -2.59 -16.58
N PRO A 90 -6.51 -1.30 -16.52
CA PRO A 90 -7.29 -0.28 -17.20
C PRO A 90 -7.25 -0.55 -18.71
N GLY A 91 -8.41 -0.58 -19.37
CA GLY A 91 -8.47 -0.70 -20.82
C GLY A 91 -7.68 0.43 -21.48
N HIS A 92 -6.86 0.11 -22.48
CA HIS A 92 -6.23 1.14 -23.30
C HIS A 92 -7.30 1.80 -24.17
N ARG A 93 -7.92 2.88 -23.68
CA ARG A 93 -8.65 3.79 -24.55
C ARG A 93 -7.62 4.56 -25.37
N LYS A 94 -7.63 4.33 -26.69
CA LYS A 94 -6.84 5.11 -27.65
C LYS A 94 -7.44 6.51 -27.83
#